data_AF-A0A816YQ84-F1
#
_entry.id   AF-A0A816YQ84-F1
#
_cell.length_a   1.000
_cell.length_b   1.000
_cell.length_c   1.000
_cell.angle_alpha   90.00
_cell.angle_beta   90.00
_cell.angle_gamma   90.00
#
_symmetry.space_group_name_H-M   'P 1'
#
loop_
_entity.id
_entity.type
_entity.pdbx_description
1 polymer ?
#
loop_
_entity_poly.entity_id
_entity_poly.type
_entity_poly.pdbx_seq_one_letter_code
_entity_poly.pdbx_strand_id
1 'polypeptide(L)'
;MSRRRLALIFGNDNYGGDKQLTSCVKDARDMESKLRSVGFTCTQSHNSDKRAMDCAFRDFCSKIKNNDCILIYFSGHGMEQNGKNYLVPIEKVCDPEFDCVCLDTMLKQLNRCGDNILNVIILDACRADKDNNTWKTKGANAEECSEPAYGKALTSYVRLPTESQFALIFSSDPGTVSFGSKAGENSFFTSALLNHLITPNLTLEEIMRNVQNEILEKSSKRQRPWLNSCLREPFYLNGGL
;
A
#
# COMPACT_ATOMS: atom_id res chain seq x y z
N MET A 1 23.72 -14.30 -3.42
CA MET A 1 22.91 -14.85 -4.52
C MET A 1 21.85 -13.83 -4.92
N SER A 2 21.68 -13.54 -6.20
CA SER A 2 20.69 -12.57 -6.67
C SER A 2 19.27 -13.14 -6.52
N ARG A 3 18.42 -12.51 -5.70
CA ARG A 3 16.99 -12.85 -5.57
C ARG A 3 16.23 -12.32 -6.80
N ARG A 4 15.29 -13.08 -7.37
CA ARG A 4 14.38 -12.48 -8.38
C ARG A 4 13.50 -11.45 -7.71
N ARG A 5 13.18 -10.39 -8.43
CA ARG A 5 12.43 -9.24 -7.90
C ARG A 5 11.12 -9.10 -8.65
N LEU A 6 10.01 -9.25 -7.92
CA LEU A 6 8.66 -9.18 -8.47
C LEU A 6 7.92 -8.03 -7.78
N ALA A 7 7.21 -7.21 -8.55
CA ALA A 7 6.37 -6.15 -7.99
C ALA A 7 4.92 -6.27 -8.45
N LEU A 8 3.98 -6.04 -7.54
CA LEU A 8 2.57 -5.86 -7.82
C LEU A 8 2.17 -4.45 -7.38
N ILE A 9 1.63 -3.67 -8.30
CA ILE A 9 1.43 -2.24 -8.11
C ILE A 9 -0.02 -1.89 -8.43
N PHE A 10 -0.70 -1.34 -7.43
CA PHE A 10 -2.07 -0.87 -7.52
C PHE A 10 -2.14 0.65 -7.43
N GLY A 11 -2.97 1.26 -8.27
CA GLY A 11 -3.26 2.70 -8.23
C GLY A 11 -4.72 2.95 -8.55
N ASN A 12 -5.50 3.35 -7.56
CA ASN A 12 -6.94 3.58 -7.70
C ASN A 12 -7.26 5.06 -7.42
N ASP A 13 -7.73 5.76 -8.44
CA ASP A 13 -8.20 7.15 -8.39
C ASP A 13 -9.72 7.27 -8.57
N ASN A 14 -10.28 6.49 -9.50
CA ASN A 14 -11.64 6.66 -10.04
C ASN A 14 -12.75 6.09 -9.14
N TYR A 15 -12.75 6.45 -7.86
CA TYR A 15 -13.88 6.19 -6.97
C TYR A 15 -15.04 7.14 -7.31
N GLY A 16 -16.27 6.67 -7.13
CA GLY A 16 -17.46 7.49 -7.39
C GLY A 16 -17.62 8.69 -6.43
N GLY A 17 -18.15 9.79 -6.96
CA GLY A 17 -18.61 10.93 -6.17
C GLY A 17 -17.46 11.76 -5.55
N ASP A 18 -17.60 12.05 -4.27
CA ASP A 18 -16.63 12.80 -3.45
C ASP A 18 -15.40 11.97 -3.04
N LYS A 19 -15.39 10.66 -3.35
CA LYS A 19 -14.26 9.75 -3.08
C LYS A 19 -13.14 9.80 -4.11
N GLN A 20 -13.31 10.53 -5.22
CA GLN A 20 -12.34 10.60 -6.29
C GLN A 20 -10.96 11.06 -5.78
N LEU A 21 -9.91 10.32 -6.13
CA LEU A 21 -8.51 10.73 -5.93
C LEU A 21 -7.90 11.15 -7.28
N THR A 22 -6.75 11.81 -7.25
CA THR A 22 -6.13 12.38 -8.45
C THR A 22 -4.64 12.07 -8.62
N SER A 23 -4.04 11.30 -7.71
CA SER A 23 -2.59 11.04 -7.70
C SER A 23 -2.24 9.55 -7.78
N CYS A 24 -3.15 8.65 -7.44
CA CYS A 24 -2.84 7.25 -7.16
C CYS A 24 -2.39 6.47 -8.42
N VAL A 25 -2.98 6.75 -9.58
CA VAL A 25 -2.55 6.14 -10.85
C VAL A 25 -1.18 6.69 -11.27
N LYS A 26 -0.91 7.98 -11.03
CA LYS A 26 0.41 8.57 -11.29
C LYS A 26 1.47 7.97 -10.38
N ASP A 27 1.16 7.86 -9.09
CA ASP A 27 1.99 7.24 -8.08
C ASP A 27 2.38 5.81 -8.45
N ALA A 28 1.41 4.99 -8.87
CA ALA A 28 1.64 3.63 -9.34
C ALA A 28 2.56 3.57 -10.58
N ARG A 29 2.36 4.45 -11.56
CA ARG A 29 3.19 4.49 -12.78
C ARG A 29 4.64 4.89 -12.48
N ASP A 30 4.84 5.91 -11.67
CA ASP A 30 6.19 6.39 -11.34
C ASP A 30 6.93 5.38 -10.46
N MET A 31 6.22 4.74 -9.52
CA MET A 31 6.75 3.65 -8.72
C MET A 31 7.20 2.47 -9.59
N GLU A 32 6.39 2.10 -10.59
CA GLU A 32 6.75 1.03 -11.53
C GLU A 32 8.03 1.37 -12.29
N SER A 33 8.11 2.56 -12.87
CA SER A 33 9.29 3.01 -13.62
C SER A 33 10.56 2.91 -12.76
N LYS A 34 10.44 3.36 -11.50
CA LYS A 34 11.52 3.32 -10.51
C LYS A 34 11.94 1.90 -10.12
N LEU A 35 10.98 1.00 -9.93
CA LEU A 35 11.26 -0.40 -9.56
C LEU A 35 11.85 -1.19 -10.74
N ARG A 36 11.35 -0.95 -11.96
CA ARG A 36 11.92 -1.56 -13.18
C ARG A 36 13.38 -1.16 -13.37
N SER A 37 13.76 0.09 -13.06
CA SER A 37 15.15 0.54 -13.20
C SER A 37 16.13 -0.18 -12.27
N VAL A 38 15.64 -0.88 -11.23
CA VAL A 38 16.44 -1.70 -10.31
C VAL A 38 16.10 -3.19 -10.39
N GLY A 39 15.54 -3.62 -11.53
CA GLY A 39 15.42 -5.04 -11.90
C GLY A 39 14.15 -5.75 -11.43
N PHE A 40 13.13 -5.01 -10.99
CA PHE A 40 11.83 -5.64 -10.70
C PHE A 40 11.06 -5.96 -12.00
N THR A 41 10.43 -7.13 -12.01
CA THR A 41 9.37 -7.46 -12.97
C THR A 41 8.04 -7.02 -12.37
N CYS A 42 7.45 -5.95 -12.92
CA CYS A 42 6.23 -5.35 -12.39
C CYS A 42 4.96 -5.86 -13.08
N THR A 43 3.93 -6.10 -12.29
CA THR A 43 2.52 -6.27 -12.69
C THR A 43 1.74 -5.08 -12.15
N GLN A 44 0.92 -4.43 -12.98
CA GLN A 44 0.12 -3.27 -12.60
C GLN A 44 -1.37 -3.56 -12.70
N SER A 45 -2.14 -2.91 -11.84
CA SER A 45 -3.60 -2.83 -11.95
C SER A 45 -4.06 -1.44 -11.50
N HIS A 46 -4.70 -0.69 -12.39
CA HIS A 46 -5.16 0.67 -12.11
C HIS A 46 -6.69 0.71 -12.09
N ASN A 47 -7.26 1.58 -11.25
CA ASN A 47 -8.70 1.80 -11.12
C ASN A 47 -9.48 0.48 -11.14
N SER A 48 -9.05 -0.44 -10.28
CA SER A 48 -9.48 -1.83 -10.33
C SER A 48 -10.65 -2.08 -9.39
N ASP A 49 -11.65 -2.79 -9.88
CA ASP A 49 -12.66 -3.41 -9.04
C ASP A 49 -12.05 -4.53 -8.19
N LYS A 50 -12.83 -5.08 -7.25
CA LYS A 50 -12.35 -6.15 -6.36
C LYS A 50 -11.85 -7.35 -7.15
N ARG A 51 -12.61 -7.77 -8.17
CA ARG A 51 -12.30 -8.95 -8.97
C ARG A 51 -10.99 -8.79 -9.73
N ALA A 52 -10.73 -7.62 -10.32
CA ALA A 52 -9.50 -7.29 -11.01
C ALA A 52 -8.32 -7.29 -10.04
N MET A 53 -8.47 -6.73 -8.84
CA MET A 53 -7.44 -6.78 -7.81
C MET A 53 -7.13 -8.22 -7.38
N ASP A 54 -8.15 -9.04 -7.11
CA ASP A 54 -7.99 -10.45 -6.73
C ASP A 54 -7.33 -11.27 -7.84
N CYS A 55 -7.71 -11.04 -9.11
CA CYS A 55 -7.10 -11.68 -10.26
C CYS A 55 -5.62 -11.29 -10.41
N ALA A 56 -5.31 -9.99 -10.36
CA ALA A 56 -3.94 -9.50 -10.46
C ALA A 56 -3.06 -10.05 -9.33
N PHE A 57 -3.60 -10.12 -8.10
CA PHE A 57 -2.91 -10.71 -6.96
C PHE A 57 -2.68 -12.22 -7.13
N ARG A 58 -3.68 -12.98 -7.59
CA ARG A 58 -3.52 -14.42 -7.85
C ARG A 58 -2.49 -14.71 -8.95
N ASP A 59 -2.55 -13.96 -10.05
CA ASP A 59 -1.61 -14.09 -11.17
C ASP A 59 -0.19 -13.66 -10.77
N PHE A 60 -0.08 -12.73 -9.83
CA PHE A 60 1.18 -12.38 -9.20
C PHE A 60 1.70 -13.53 -8.34
N CYS A 61 0.86 -14.09 -7.48
CA CYS A 61 1.20 -15.21 -6.61
C CYS A 61 1.70 -16.43 -7.38
N SER A 62 1.11 -16.75 -8.53
CA SER A 62 1.53 -17.89 -9.35
C SER A 62 2.94 -17.74 -9.97
N LYS A 63 3.53 -16.54 -9.95
CA LYS A 63 4.88 -16.27 -10.48
C LYS A 63 5.98 -16.38 -9.41
N ILE A 64 5.59 -16.33 -8.13
CA ILE A 64 6.49 -16.39 -6.98
C ILE A 64 7.15 -17.77 -6.91
N LYS A 65 8.44 -17.80 -6.58
CA LYS A 65 9.22 -19.00 -6.26
C LYS A 65 10.04 -18.75 -4.99
N ASN A 66 10.57 -19.82 -4.41
CA ASN A 66 11.44 -19.76 -3.24
C ASN A 66 12.56 -18.74 -3.40
N ASN A 67 12.87 -18.02 -2.31
CA ASN A 67 13.87 -16.95 -2.23
C ASN A 67 13.59 -15.68 -3.05
N ASP A 68 12.40 -15.52 -3.63
CA ASP A 68 12.05 -14.27 -4.31
C ASP A 68 11.93 -13.08 -3.34
N CYS A 69 12.23 -11.89 -3.86
CA CYS A 69 11.90 -10.62 -3.24
C CYS A 69 10.64 -10.06 -3.91
N ILE A 70 9.62 -9.81 -3.09
CA ILE A 70 8.32 -9.33 -3.52
C ILE A 70 8.14 -7.92 -3.00
N LEU A 71 7.63 -7.04 -3.87
CA LEU A 71 7.15 -5.73 -3.47
C LEU A 71 5.69 -5.55 -3.87
N ILE A 72 4.82 -5.24 -2.91
CA ILE A 72 3.45 -4.81 -3.20
C ILE A 72 3.37 -3.33 -2.89
N TYR A 73 2.91 -2.55 -3.87
CA TYR A 73 2.63 -1.12 -3.71
C TYR A 73 1.14 -0.88 -3.95
N PHE A 74 0.48 -0.15 -3.06
CA PHE A 74 -0.90 0.27 -3.23
C PHE A 74 -1.03 1.76 -2.94
N SER A 75 -1.62 2.50 -3.88
CA SER A 75 -2.07 3.87 -3.69
C SER A 75 -3.58 3.97 -3.94
N GLY A 76 -4.31 4.52 -2.98
CA GLY A 76 -5.78 4.58 -3.03
C GLY A 76 -6.42 4.76 -1.66
N HIS A 77 -7.71 4.41 -1.53
CA HIS A 77 -8.38 4.38 -0.24
C HIS A 77 -8.05 3.10 0.52
N GLY A 78 -7.86 3.24 1.83
CA GLY A 78 -7.64 2.12 2.74
C GLY A 78 -8.50 2.28 3.99
N MET A 79 -8.97 1.16 4.55
CA MET A 79 -9.77 1.18 5.78
C MET A 79 -9.45 0.02 6.71
N GLU A 80 -9.64 0.22 8.01
CA GLU A 80 -9.58 -0.81 9.04
C GLU A 80 -10.96 -1.04 9.63
N GLN A 81 -11.39 -2.30 9.66
CA GLN A 81 -12.59 -2.71 10.36
C GLN A 81 -12.32 -3.98 11.17
N ASN A 82 -12.71 -3.97 12.45
CA ASN A 82 -12.58 -5.09 13.38
C ASN A 82 -11.13 -5.63 13.49
N GLY A 83 -10.15 -4.73 13.47
CA GLY A 83 -8.72 -5.05 13.55
C GLY A 83 -8.11 -5.58 12.25
N LYS A 84 -8.86 -5.60 11.13
CA LYS A 84 -8.38 -6.03 9.82
C LYS A 84 -8.22 -4.86 8.88
N ASN A 85 -7.14 -4.89 8.10
CA ASN A 85 -6.80 -3.87 7.12
C ASN A 85 -7.33 -4.24 5.73
N TYR A 86 -7.93 -3.28 5.01
CA TYR A 86 -8.53 -3.48 3.70
C TYR A 86 -8.05 -2.45 2.67
N LEU A 87 -7.69 -2.94 1.48
CA LEU A 87 -7.44 -2.12 0.29
C LEU A 87 -8.76 -1.98 -0.47
N VAL A 88 -9.14 -0.74 -0.78
CA VAL A 88 -10.47 -0.41 -1.31
C VAL A 88 -10.43 -0.42 -2.85
N PRO A 89 -11.30 -1.20 -3.53
CA PRO A 89 -11.46 -1.12 -4.97
C PRO A 89 -12.26 0.13 -5.37
N ILE A 90 -12.31 0.44 -6.68
CA ILE A 90 -13.07 1.62 -7.16
C ILE A 90 -14.59 1.50 -7.02
N GLU A 91 -15.10 0.28 -6.80
CA GLU A 91 -16.52 0.00 -6.66
C GLU A 91 -17.07 0.50 -5.31
N LYS A 92 -18.41 0.60 -5.24
CA LYS A 92 -19.10 0.89 -3.98
C LYS A 92 -18.88 -0.26 -3.01
N VAL A 93 -18.48 0.07 -1.79
CA VAL A 93 -18.30 -0.90 -0.69
C VAL A 93 -19.56 -0.86 0.18
N CYS A 94 -20.26 -1.99 0.31
CA CYS A 94 -21.38 -2.18 1.25
C CYS A 94 -20.87 -2.91 2.52
N ASP A 95 -20.02 -3.92 2.34
CA ASP A 95 -19.38 -4.69 3.41
C ASP A 95 -17.90 -4.92 3.08
N PRO A 96 -16.94 -4.31 3.80
CA PRO A 96 -15.52 -4.44 3.52
C PRO A 96 -15.00 -5.89 3.53
N GLU A 97 -15.62 -6.80 4.28
CA GLU A 97 -15.18 -8.21 4.31
C GLU A 97 -15.44 -8.92 2.97
N PHE A 98 -16.49 -8.52 2.25
CA PHE A 98 -16.86 -9.10 0.95
C PHE A 98 -16.42 -8.25 -0.24
N ASP A 99 -16.35 -6.92 -0.06
CA ASP A 99 -16.18 -5.96 -1.15
C ASP A 99 -14.75 -5.42 -1.26
N CYS A 100 -13.88 -5.63 -0.26
CA CYS A 100 -12.50 -5.15 -0.30
C CYS A 100 -11.46 -6.28 -0.28
N VAL A 101 -10.20 -5.93 -0.55
CA VAL A 101 -9.06 -6.86 -0.43
C VAL A 101 -8.47 -6.78 0.97
N CYS A 102 -8.59 -7.86 1.75
CA CYS A 102 -8.02 -7.92 3.10
C CYS A 102 -6.49 -8.13 3.07
N LEU A 103 -5.74 -7.18 3.65
CA LEU A 103 -4.28 -7.20 3.73
C LEU A 103 -3.76 -8.41 4.51
N ASP A 104 -4.39 -8.77 5.63
CA ASP A 104 -4.01 -9.95 6.42
C ASP A 104 -4.12 -11.25 5.62
N THR A 105 -5.19 -11.38 4.83
CA THR A 105 -5.39 -12.53 3.94
C THR A 105 -4.34 -12.54 2.84
N MET A 106 -4.08 -11.38 2.22
CA MET A 106 -3.06 -11.21 1.19
C MET A 106 -1.67 -11.64 1.70
N LEU A 107 -1.26 -11.16 2.88
CA LEU A 107 0.04 -11.49 3.48
C LEU A 107 0.14 -12.97 3.90
N LYS A 108 -0.95 -13.57 4.39
CA LYS A 108 -0.99 -15.02 4.67
C LYS A 108 -0.86 -15.86 3.39
N GLN A 109 -1.44 -15.41 2.28
CA GLN A 109 -1.32 -16.07 0.98
C GLN A 109 0.09 -15.96 0.41
N LEU A 110 0.73 -14.78 0.49
CA LEU A 110 2.13 -14.60 0.07
C LEU A 110 3.08 -15.54 0.81
N ASN A 111 2.92 -15.69 2.12
CA ASN A 111 3.71 -16.61 2.94
C ASN A 111 3.54 -18.09 2.57
N ARG A 112 2.52 -18.44 1.78
CA ARG A 112 2.29 -19.81 1.29
C ARG A 112 2.79 -20.02 -0.14
N CYS A 113 3.24 -18.97 -0.83
CA CYS A 113 3.65 -19.05 -2.23
C CYS A 113 5.07 -19.65 -2.41
N GLY A 114 5.88 -19.67 -1.35
CA GLY A 114 7.21 -20.27 -1.37
C GLY A 114 7.96 -20.06 -0.06
N ASP A 115 9.14 -20.66 0.01
CA ASP A 115 10.02 -20.58 1.18
C ASP A 115 10.96 -19.37 1.09
N ASN A 116 11.30 -18.81 2.25
CA ASN A 116 12.28 -17.72 2.40
C ASN A 116 11.98 -16.49 1.52
N ILE A 117 10.70 -16.17 1.35
CA ILE A 117 10.23 -15.01 0.59
C ILE A 117 10.42 -13.74 1.43
N LEU A 118 11.00 -12.72 0.81
CA LEU A 118 11.08 -11.38 1.38
C LEU A 118 9.88 -10.55 0.89
N ASN A 119 8.99 -10.14 1.79
CA ASN A 119 7.79 -9.38 1.45
C ASN A 119 7.93 -7.90 1.84
N VAL A 120 8.00 -7.00 0.86
CA VAL A 120 7.95 -5.54 1.10
C VAL A 120 6.59 -5.03 0.67
N ILE A 121 5.83 -4.43 1.58
CA ILE A 121 4.48 -3.92 1.31
C ILE A 121 4.45 -2.45 1.63
N ILE A 122 4.06 -1.64 0.66
CA ILE A 122 4.05 -0.19 0.73
C ILE A 122 2.63 0.29 0.47
N LEU A 123 2.03 0.90 1.48
CA LEU A 123 0.65 1.36 1.45
C LEU A 123 0.63 2.88 1.53
N ASP A 124 0.40 3.50 0.38
CA ASP A 124 0.10 4.93 0.25
C ASP A 124 -1.41 5.14 0.22
N ALA A 125 -2.05 4.80 1.34
CA ALA A 125 -3.50 4.87 1.45
C ALA A 125 -3.93 5.94 2.43
N CYS A 126 -4.85 6.81 2.00
CA CYS A 126 -5.56 7.69 2.90
C CYS A 126 -6.44 6.84 3.80
N ARG A 127 -6.37 7.10 5.11
CA ARG A 127 -7.11 6.36 6.12
C ARG A 127 -8.12 7.33 6.77
N ALA A 128 -9.38 7.28 6.34
CA ALA A 128 -10.55 8.07 6.79
C ALA A 128 -10.38 9.60 6.88
N ASP A 129 -11.24 10.35 6.19
CA ASP A 129 -11.13 11.80 6.02
C ASP A 129 -11.13 12.62 7.33
N LYS A 130 -10.51 13.80 7.17
CA LYS A 130 -10.08 14.83 8.14
C LYS A 130 -11.02 15.26 9.28
N ASP A 131 -12.28 14.83 9.31
CA ASP A 131 -13.28 15.39 10.22
C ASP A 131 -13.80 14.41 11.28
N ASN A 132 -13.20 13.22 11.43
CA ASN A 132 -13.73 12.18 12.32
C ASN A 132 -15.20 11.80 12.00
N ASN A 133 -15.71 12.24 10.84
CA ASN A 133 -16.88 11.66 10.22
C ASN A 133 -16.39 10.35 9.61
N THR A 134 -16.60 9.27 10.34
CA THR A 134 -17.15 8.07 9.70
C THR A 134 -18.09 8.55 8.60
N TRP A 135 -17.76 8.24 7.35
CA TRP A 135 -18.58 8.45 6.16
C TRP A 135 -20.07 8.65 6.53
N LYS A 136 -20.51 9.91 6.69
CA LYS A 136 -21.89 10.19 7.10
C LYS A 136 -22.72 10.22 5.84
N THR A 137 -23.55 9.19 5.67
CA THR A 137 -24.68 9.17 4.75
C THR A 137 -25.47 10.47 4.87
N LYS A 138 -25.35 11.37 3.88
CA LYS A 138 -26.38 12.38 3.64
C LYS A 138 -27.49 11.72 2.84
N GLY A 139 -28.63 11.51 3.47
CA GLY A 139 -29.87 11.18 2.78
C GLY A 139 -30.56 9.94 3.32
N ALA A 140 -31.47 10.15 4.27
CA ALA A 140 -32.56 9.22 4.50
C ALA A 140 -33.44 9.21 3.24
N ASN A 141 -33.30 8.17 2.44
CA ASN A 141 -34.34 7.55 1.59
C ASN A 141 -33.83 6.14 1.30
N ALA A 142 -34.24 5.20 2.15
CA ALA A 142 -33.79 3.83 2.16
C ALA A 142 -34.44 3.03 1.03
N GLU A 143 -33.63 2.66 0.04
CA GLU A 143 -33.79 1.47 -0.82
C GLU A 143 -32.44 0.94 -1.37
N GLU A 144 -31.33 1.66 -1.18
CA GLU A 144 -29.99 1.26 -1.63
C GLU A 144 -29.09 0.88 -0.45
N CYS A 145 -28.10 -0.02 -0.66
CA CYS A 145 -27.03 -0.36 0.29
C CYS A 145 -26.66 0.86 1.15
N SER A 146 -27.04 0.84 2.43
CA SER A 146 -26.53 1.78 3.41
C SER A 146 -25.03 1.61 3.45
N GLU A 147 -24.28 2.59 2.94
CA GLU A 147 -22.82 2.53 2.92
C GLU A 147 -22.33 2.26 4.35
N PRO A 148 -21.40 1.31 4.53
CA PRO A 148 -20.94 0.91 5.84
C PRO A 148 -20.36 2.14 6.51
N ALA A 149 -20.49 2.21 7.83
CA ALA A 149 -19.68 3.14 8.61
C ALA A 149 -18.22 2.81 8.29
N TYR A 150 -17.61 3.57 7.38
CA TYR A 150 -16.27 3.28 6.90
C TYR A 150 -15.35 3.20 8.11
N GLY A 151 -14.55 2.13 8.10
CA GLY A 151 -13.63 1.80 9.16
C GLY A 151 -12.60 2.89 9.44
N LYS A 152 -11.83 2.74 10.51
CA LYS A 152 -10.77 3.69 10.84
C LYS A 152 -9.72 3.70 9.72
N ALA A 153 -8.86 4.71 9.70
CA ALA A 153 -7.50 4.41 10.09
C ALA A 153 -6.92 3.01 9.75
N LEU A 154 -6.34 2.62 8.58
CA LEU A 154 -5.59 1.35 8.53
C LEU A 154 -4.64 1.28 9.78
N THR A 155 -4.26 0.10 10.25
CA THR A 155 -3.40 -0.08 11.44
C THR A 155 -2.15 -0.88 11.10
N SER A 156 -1.14 -0.89 11.98
CA SER A 156 0.11 -1.64 11.77
C SER A 156 0.05 -3.09 12.27
N TYR A 157 -1.05 -3.50 12.89
CA TYR A 157 -1.21 -4.84 13.45
C TYR A 157 -1.59 -5.82 12.35
N VAL A 158 -0.63 -6.66 11.95
CA VAL A 158 -0.87 -7.84 11.11
C VAL A 158 -0.18 -9.02 11.78
N ARG A 159 -0.89 -10.14 11.95
CA ARG A 159 -0.33 -11.36 12.53
C ARG A 159 0.12 -12.32 11.44
N LEU A 160 1.42 -12.50 11.31
CA LEU A 160 2.06 -13.44 10.39
C LEU A 160 2.80 -14.57 11.14
N PRO A 161 3.05 -15.72 10.49
CA PRO A 161 3.90 -16.77 11.06
C PRO A 161 5.28 -16.23 11.48
N THR A 162 5.87 -16.80 12.53
CA THR A 162 7.17 -16.37 13.08
C THR A 162 8.32 -16.45 12.06
N GLU A 163 8.21 -17.36 11.08
CA GLU A 163 9.24 -17.53 10.06
C GLU A 163 9.14 -16.53 8.90
N SER A 164 8.07 -15.75 8.82
CA SER A 164 7.85 -14.77 7.77
C SER A 164 8.89 -13.64 7.84
N GLN A 165 9.33 -13.17 6.67
CA GLN A 165 10.14 -11.96 6.52
C GLN A 165 9.31 -10.91 5.81
N PHE A 166 9.04 -9.80 6.49
CA PHE A 166 8.30 -8.70 5.89
C PHE A 166 8.78 -7.34 6.37
N ALA A 167 8.53 -6.35 5.51
CA ALA A 167 8.54 -4.93 5.83
C ALA A 167 7.21 -4.34 5.34
N LEU A 168 6.42 -3.80 6.26
CA LEU A 168 5.15 -3.14 5.99
C LEU A 168 5.29 -1.65 6.26
N ILE A 169 5.11 -0.86 5.21
CA ILE A 169 5.36 0.57 5.18
C ILE A 169 4.03 1.28 4.94
N PHE A 170 3.74 2.27 5.77
CA PHE A 170 2.56 3.11 5.68
C PHE A 170 2.98 4.56 5.42
N SER A 171 2.19 5.27 4.62
CA SER A 171 2.42 6.68 4.32
C SER A 171 2.26 7.61 5.52
N SER A 172 1.53 7.18 6.56
CA SER A 172 1.29 7.92 7.80
C SER A 172 1.39 7.02 9.05
N ASP A 173 1.34 7.63 10.23
CA ASP A 173 1.31 6.89 11.50
C ASP A 173 0.04 6.02 11.58
N PRO A 174 0.10 4.87 12.29
CA PRO A 174 -1.08 4.07 12.61
C PRO A 174 -2.25 4.91 13.12
N GLY A 175 -3.41 4.82 12.47
CA GLY A 175 -4.59 5.59 12.87
C GLY A 175 -4.65 7.05 12.40
N THR A 176 -3.72 7.51 11.55
CA THR A 176 -3.69 8.92 11.06
C THR A 176 -3.82 9.04 9.54
N VAL A 177 -4.15 10.24 9.05
CA VAL A 177 -4.31 10.54 7.62
C VAL A 177 -2.98 10.83 6.93
N SER A 178 -2.88 10.47 5.65
CA SER A 178 -1.84 10.96 4.73
C SER A 178 -2.35 12.16 3.94
N PHE A 179 -1.44 13.02 3.48
CA PHE A 179 -1.78 14.14 2.62
C PHE A 179 -1.65 13.74 1.14
N GLY A 180 -2.74 13.95 0.38
CA GLY A 180 -2.69 13.99 -1.08
C GLY A 180 -1.95 15.25 -1.58
N SER A 181 -1.67 15.28 -2.87
CA SER A 181 -1.03 16.39 -3.58
C SER A 181 -2.03 17.11 -4.50
N LYS A 182 -1.55 18.12 -5.23
CA LYS A 182 -2.35 18.74 -6.29
C LYS A 182 -2.60 17.73 -7.41
N ALA A 183 -3.70 17.91 -8.15
CA ALA A 183 -3.98 17.10 -9.33
C ALA A 183 -2.79 17.09 -10.30
N GLY A 184 -2.38 15.90 -10.72
CA GLY A 184 -1.22 15.71 -11.61
C GLY A 184 0.13 15.60 -10.91
N GLU A 185 0.20 15.75 -9.59
CA GLU A 185 1.41 15.51 -8.79
C GLU A 185 1.34 14.16 -8.08
N ASN A 186 2.50 13.60 -7.71
CA ASN A 186 2.52 12.43 -6.82
C ASN A 186 2.09 12.82 -5.41
N SER A 187 1.56 11.88 -4.63
CA SER A 187 1.31 12.12 -3.21
C SER A 187 2.61 12.56 -2.50
N PHE A 188 2.50 13.20 -1.33
CA PHE A 188 3.68 13.58 -0.55
C PHE A 188 4.55 12.37 -0.20
N PHE A 189 3.91 11.25 0.13
CA PHE A 189 4.62 10.04 0.50
C PHE A 189 5.32 9.40 -0.69
N THR A 190 4.61 9.23 -1.80
CA THR A 190 5.20 8.62 -2.99
C THR A 190 6.26 9.50 -3.61
N SER A 191 6.09 10.82 -3.62
CA SER A 191 7.12 11.76 -4.07
C SER A 191 8.41 11.60 -3.27
N ALA A 192 8.33 11.62 -1.93
CA ALA A 192 9.51 11.44 -1.07
C ALA A 192 10.12 10.04 -1.23
N LEU A 193 9.29 9.01 -1.31
CA LEU A 193 9.76 7.64 -1.53
C LEU A 193 10.53 7.53 -2.85
N LEU A 194 10.01 8.06 -3.96
CA LEU A 194 10.69 8.06 -5.26
C LEU A 194 12.05 8.78 -5.23
N ASN A 195 12.22 9.80 -4.38
CA ASN A 195 13.51 10.49 -4.23
C ASN A 195 14.58 9.59 -3.60
N HIS A 196 14.21 8.74 -2.64
CA HIS A 196 15.16 7.96 -1.83
C HIS A 196 15.19 6.45 -2.12
N LEU A 197 14.17 5.89 -2.77
CA LEU A 197 13.92 4.44 -2.86
C LEU A 197 15.08 3.64 -3.46
N ILE A 198 15.80 4.24 -4.41
CA ILE A 198 16.90 3.59 -5.12
C ILE A 198 18.25 4.22 -4.78
N THR A 199 18.37 4.93 -3.67
CA THR A 199 19.67 5.46 -3.24
C THR A 199 20.65 4.30 -3.06
N PRO A 200 21.80 4.30 -3.75
CA PRO A 200 22.72 3.18 -3.70
C PRO A 200 23.20 2.88 -2.28
N ASN A 201 23.34 1.59 -1.96
CA ASN A 201 23.95 1.09 -0.73
C ASN A 201 23.25 1.54 0.57
N LEU A 202 21.99 1.98 0.50
CA LEU A 202 21.17 2.22 1.68
C LEU A 202 20.25 1.04 1.97
N THR A 203 20.16 0.71 3.26
CA THR A 203 19.17 -0.24 3.77
C THR A 203 17.76 0.34 3.67
N LEU A 204 16.74 -0.51 3.65
CA LEU A 204 15.33 -0.09 3.66
C LEU A 204 15.02 0.82 4.86
N GLU A 205 15.60 0.51 6.02
CA GLU A 205 15.46 1.30 7.25
C GLU A 205 16.06 2.72 7.10
N GLU A 206 17.22 2.85 6.46
CA GLU A 206 17.85 4.16 6.18
C GLU A 206 17.07 4.95 5.13
N ILE A 207 16.60 4.29 4.07
CA ILE A 207 15.71 4.89 3.07
C ILE A 207 14.48 5.45 3.77
N MET A 208 13.83 4.65 4.63
CA MET A 208 12.63 5.09 5.35
C MET A 208 12.91 6.23 6.34
N ARG A 209 14.08 6.27 6.96
CA ARG A 209 14.50 7.41 7.80
C ARG A 209 14.60 8.70 6.98
N ASN A 210 15.18 8.64 5.78
CA ASN A 210 15.27 9.79 4.89
C ASN A 210 13.89 10.26 4.40
N VAL A 211 13.03 9.32 4.03
CA VAL A 211 11.63 9.60 3.64
C VAL A 211 10.85 10.25 4.79
N GLN A 212 11.03 9.75 6.03
CA GLN A 212 10.40 10.34 7.22
C GLN A 212 10.86 11.78 7.44
N ASN A 213 12.17 12.04 7.36
CA ASN A 213 12.71 13.39 7.55
C ASN A 213 12.15 14.38 6.52
N GLU A 214 12.15 13.99 5.23
CA GLU A 214 11.61 14.83 4.16
C GLU A 214 10.12 15.15 4.36
N ILE A 215 9.32 14.15 4.75
CA ILE A 215 7.87 14.35 4.95
C ILE A 215 7.58 15.15 6.22
N LEU A 216 8.35 14.95 7.30
CA LEU A 216 8.20 15.76 8.52
C LEU A 216 8.47 17.24 8.24
N GLU A 217 9.47 17.55 7.41
CA GLU A 217 9.75 18.92 6.98
C GLU A 217 8.62 19.47 6.09
N LYS A 218 8.29 18.77 5.00
CA LYS A 218 7.28 19.22 4.01
C LYS A 218 5.86 19.32 4.58
N SER A 219 5.50 18.43 5.51
CA SER A 219 4.17 18.41 6.11
C SER A 219 4.02 19.33 7.32
N SER A 220 5.08 20.04 7.72
CA SER A 220 5.14 20.79 8.99
C SER A 220 4.84 19.89 10.20
N LYS A 221 5.44 18.69 10.21
CA LYS A 221 5.32 17.66 11.26
C LYS A 221 3.90 17.08 11.43
N ARG A 222 3.06 17.14 10.40
CA ARG A 222 1.69 16.61 10.43
C ARG A 222 1.54 15.19 9.90
N GLN A 223 2.52 14.70 9.15
CA GLN A 223 2.55 13.34 8.63
C GLN A 223 3.91 12.72 8.95
N ARG A 224 3.89 11.48 9.43
CA ARG A 224 5.08 10.68 9.68
C ARG A 224 4.84 9.28 9.11
N PRO A 225 5.57 8.84 8.08
CA PRO A 225 5.51 7.47 7.60
C PRO A 225 5.91 6.46 8.67
N TRP A 226 5.33 5.27 8.63
CA TRP A 226 5.57 4.23 9.61
C TRP A 226 6.10 2.96 8.96
N LEU A 227 7.13 2.35 9.56
CA LEU A 227 7.71 1.07 9.14
C LEU A 227 7.49 0.03 10.25
N ASN A 228 6.88 -1.10 9.90
CA ASN A 228 6.85 -2.31 10.71
C ASN A 228 7.64 -3.41 9.99
N SER A 229 8.72 -3.88 10.60
CA SER A 229 9.70 -4.76 9.95
C SER A 229 10.06 -5.94 10.87
N CYS A 230 10.19 -7.13 10.27
CA CYS A 230 10.79 -8.30 10.90
C CYS A 230 11.87 -8.93 9.99
N LEU A 231 12.56 -8.09 9.22
CA LEU A 231 13.66 -8.51 8.36
C LEU A 231 14.80 -9.10 9.21
N ARG A 232 15.37 -10.21 8.74
CA ARG A 232 16.49 -10.89 9.44
C ARG A 232 17.85 -10.32 9.07
N GLU A 233 17.94 -9.76 7.88
CA GLU A 233 19.16 -9.18 7.32
C GLU A 233 18.82 -7.80 6.73
N PRO A 234 19.79 -6.88 6.67
CA PRO A 234 19.60 -5.60 5.99
C PRO A 234 19.16 -5.81 4.54
N PHE A 235 18.09 -5.13 4.12
CA PHE A 235 17.60 -5.22 2.76
C PHE A 235 17.95 -3.98 1.95
N TYR A 236 18.58 -4.19 0.80
CA TYR A 236 18.97 -3.14 -0.14
C TYR A 236 18.15 -3.24 -1.42
N LEU A 237 17.40 -2.18 -1.73
CA LEU A 237 16.68 -2.10 -3.01
C LEU A 237 17.65 -1.83 -4.16
N ASN A 238 18.63 -0.96 -3.95
CA ASN A 238 19.68 -0.65 -4.92
C ASN A 238 21.06 -0.87 -4.29
N GLY A 239 21.45 -2.12 -4.11
CA GLY A 239 22.77 -2.50 -3.62
C GLY A 239 23.42 -3.50 -4.57
N GLY A 240 24.69 -3.27 -4.89
CA GLY A 240 25.57 -4.33 -5.38
C GLY A 240 25.79 -5.34 -4.25
N LEU A 241 25.85 -6.62 -4.64
CA LEU A 241 26.15 -7.75 -3.74
C LEU A 241 27.33 -7.49 -2.80
#